data_AF-A0A945F0V3-F1
#
_entry.id   AF-A0A945F0V3-F1
#
_cell.length_a   1.000
_cell.length_b   1.000
_cell.length_c   1.000
_cell.angle_alpha   90.00
_cell.angle_beta   90.00
_cell.angle_gamma   90.00
#
_symmetry.space_group_name_H-M   'P 1'
#
loop_
_entity.id
_entity.type
_entity.pdbx_description
1 polymer ?
#
loop_
_entity_poly.entity_id
_entity_poly.type
_entity_poly.pdbx_seq_one_letter_code
_entity_poly.pdbx_strand_id
1 'polypeptide(L)' 'MTEYHIALFGNGVEAYNSFRRTGKPDDLQPLRAADVNNFIRSFFYPNTSVSNNSNSDQKEEVTEQVFWDTNPSNGFIN' A
#
# COMPACT_ATOMS: atom_id res chain seq x y z
N MET A 1 13.76 4.39 -10.55
CA MET A 1 13.13 3.53 -9.52
C MET A 1 13.16 2.06 -9.91
N THR A 2 13.17 1.72 -11.20
CA THR A 2 13.24 0.33 -11.68
C THR A 2 14.50 -0.39 -11.21
N GLU A 3 15.67 0.21 -11.38
CA GLU A 3 16.97 -0.34 -10.95
C GLU A 3 17.03 -0.49 -9.43
N TYR A 4 16.45 0.49 -8.72
CA TYR A 4 16.33 0.45 -7.27
C TYR A 4 15.43 -0.70 -6.81
N HIS A 5 14.28 -0.90 -7.47
CA HIS A 5 13.37 -2.03 -7.19
C HIS A 5 14.05 -3.39 -7.41
N ILE A 6 14.86 -3.53 -8.46
CA ILE A 6 15.64 -4.75 -8.73
C ILE A 6 16.70 -4.97 -7.64
N ALA A 7 17.42 -3.91 -7.24
CA ALA A 7 18.43 -3.99 -6.19
C ALA A 7 17.84 -4.32 -4.80
N LEU A 8 16.55 -4.09 -4.59
CA LEU A 8 15.82 -4.42 -3.37
C LEU A 8 15.41 -5.90 -3.28
N PHE A 9 15.94 -6.78 -4.13
CA PHE A 9 15.71 -8.22 -4.00
C PHE A 9 16.03 -8.71 -2.57
N GLY A 10 15.04 -9.31 -1.91
CA GLY A 10 15.12 -9.71 -0.49
C GLY A 10 14.62 -8.67 0.51
N ASN A 11 14.37 -7.43 0.10
CA ASN A 11 13.78 -6.36 0.93
C ASN A 11 12.41 -5.91 0.40
N GLY A 12 11.36 -6.65 0.78
CA GLY A 12 9.99 -6.37 0.36
C GLY A 12 9.38 -5.10 0.95
N VAL A 13 9.84 -4.65 2.13
CA VAL A 13 9.27 -3.47 2.80
C VAL A 13 9.58 -2.20 2.01
N GLU A 14 10.84 -2.03 1.59
CA GLU A 14 11.19 -0.84 0.81
C GLU A 14 10.69 -0.91 -0.62
N ALA A 15 10.58 -2.10 -1.20
CA ALA A 15 9.96 -2.25 -2.51
C ALA A 15 8.49 -1.80 -2.47
N TYR A 16 7.75 -2.21 -1.43
CA TYR A 16 6.36 -1.83 -1.21
C TYR A 16 6.20 -0.33 -0.93
N ASN A 17 7.01 0.25 -0.05
CA ASN A 17 6.96 1.68 0.26
C ASN A 17 7.33 2.55 -0.95
N SER A 18 8.36 2.15 -1.70
CA SER A 18 8.82 2.87 -2.89
C SER A 18 7.76 2.86 -3.99
N PHE A 19 7.07 1.74 -4.17
CA PHE A 19 5.95 1.65 -5.11
C PHE A 19 4.79 2.55 -4.68
N ARG A 20 4.39 2.52 -3.40
CA ARG A 20 3.34 3.43 -2.86
C ARG A 20 3.71 4.91 -2.87
N ARG A 21 4.99 5.24 -2.97
CA ARG A 21 5.45 6.64 -3.06
C ARG A 21 5.52 7.15 -4.49
N THR A 22 5.82 6.27 -5.45
CA THR A 22 6.21 6.69 -6.82
C THR A 22 5.40 6.09 -7.95
N GLY A 23 4.65 5.00 -7.70
CA GLY A 23 3.96 4.22 -8.72
C GLY A 23 4.91 3.46 -9.66
N LYS A 24 6.20 3.39 -9.34
CA LYS A 24 7.22 2.74 -10.18
C LYS A 24 7.75 1.44 -9.55
N PRO A 25 8.12 0.42 -10.34
CA PRO A 25 8.16 0.41 -11.81
C PRO A 25 6.76 0.28 -12.45
N ASP A 26 6.64 0.72 -13.71
CA ASP A 26 5.35 0.77 -14.44
C ASP A 26 4.85 -0.60 -14.93
N ASP A 27 5.71 -1.61 -14.92
CA ASP A 27 5.44 -2.96 -15.48
C ASP A 27 5.48 -4.02 -14.38
N LEU A 28 4.75 -3.78 -13.29
CA LEU A 28 4.52 -4.80 -12.28
C LEU A 28 3.43 -5.76 -12.75
N GLN A 29 3.56 -7.03 -12.37
CA GLN A 29 2.59 -8.05 -12.70
C GLN A 29 1.19 -7.62 -12.23
N PRO A 30 0.18 -7.59 -13.13
CA PRO A 30 -1.17 -7.20 -12.75
C PRO A 30 -1.81 -8.24 -11.83
N LEU A 31 -2.82 -7.80 -11.08
CA LEU A 31 -3.65 -8.71 -10.31
C LEU A 31 -4.44 -9.61 -11.27
N ARG A 32 -4.45 -10.92 -11.02
CA ARG A 32 -5.18 -11.90 -11.85
C ARG A 32 -6.68 -11.94 -11.55
N ALA A 33 -7.10 -11.48 -10.38
CA ALA A 33 -8.51 -11.31 -10.03
C ALA A 33 -9.09 -10.06 -10.73
N ALA A 34 -10.43 -10.00 -10.87
CA ALA A 34 -11.16 -8.93 -11.57
C ALA A 34 -10.66 -7.52 -11.25
N ASP A 35 -10.85 -6.56 -12.18
CA ASP A 35 -10.33 -5.19 -12.13
C ASP A 35 -10.55 -4.50 -10.77
N VAL A 36 -9.56 -4.63 -9.88
CA VAL A 36 -9.47 -3.81 -8.68
C VAL A 36 -8.50 -2.70 -9.02
N ASN A 37 -9.03 -1.52 -9.37
CA ASN A 37 -8.23 -0.32 -9.67
C ASN A 37 -7.52 0.27 -8.43
N ASN A 38 -7.52 -0.46 -7.31
CA ASN A 38 -7.03 0.01 -6.02
C ASN A 38 -5.95 -0.93 -5.49
N PHE A 39 -4.78 -0.34 -5.25
CA PHE A 39 -3.66 -1.01 -4.58
C PHE A 39 -3.78 -0.82 -3.06
N ILE A 40 -3.30 -1.79 -2.28
CA ILE A 40 -3.29 -1.70 -0.82
C ILE A 40 -2.34 -0.58 -0.38
N ARG A 41 -2.89 0.48 0.22
CA ARG A 41 -2.13 1.64 0.70
C ARG A 41 -1.81 1.55 2.19
N SER A 42 -2.52 0.75 2.96
CA SER A 42 -2.18 0.46 4.34
C SER A 42 -2.78 -0.86 4.83
N PHE A 43 -2.23 -1.41 5.91
CA PHE A 43 -2.82 -2.58 6.56
C PHE A 43 -3.77 -2.17 7.68
N PHE A 44 -4.77 -3.02 7.94
CA PHE A 44 -5.60 -2.94 9.14
C PHE A 44 -4.75 -3.04 10.40
N TYR A 45 -5.22 -2.40 11.46
CA TYR A 45 -4.65 -2.62 12.78
C TYR A 45 -4.94 -4.05 13.25
N PRO A 46 -4.05 -4.68 14.03
CA PRO A 46 -4.30 -6.00 14.60
C PRO A 46 -5.61 -6.01 15.39
N ASN A 47 -6.40 -7.08 15.24
CA ASN A 47 -7.71 -7.18 15.91
C ASN A 47 -7.61 -7.00 17.42
N THR A 48 -6.55 -7.56 18.04
CA THR A 48 -6.29 -7.42 19.48
C THR A 48 -6.03 -5.97 19.92
N SER A 49 -5.49 -5.13 19.03
CA SER A 49 -5.23 -3.71 19.32
C SER A 49 -6.54 -2.92 19.39
N VAL A 50 -7.48 -3.20 18.49
CA VAL A 50 -8.77 -2.50 18.43
C VAL A 50 -9.76 -3.07 19.44
N SER A 51 -9.75 -4.38 19.71
CA SER A 51 -10.67 -5.01 20.67
C SER A 51 -10.34 -4.69 22.12
N ASN A 52 -9.05 -4.54 22.45
CA ASN A 52 -8.60 -4.36 23.84
C ASN A 52 -8.41 -2.89 24.23
N ASN A 53 -8.62 -1.95 23.31
CA ASN A 53 -8.50 -0.52 23.58
C ASN A 53 -9.73 0.21 23.04
N SER A 54 -10.61 0.63 23.95
CA SER A 54 -11.85 1.36 23.62
C SER A 54 -11.60 2.75 22.99
N ASN A 55 -10.37 3.24 22.97
CA ASN A 55 -10.00 4.51 22.33
C ASN A 55 -9.36 4.30 20.93
N SER A 56 -9.30 3.07 20.43
CA SER A 56 -8.70 2.75 19.14
C SER A 56 -9.76 2.26 18.18
N ASP A 57 -9.96 3.01 17.10
CA ASP A 57 -10.82 2.59 16.00
C ASP A 57 -10.04 1.81 14.94
N GLN A 58 -10.75 0.96 14.20
CA GLN A 58 -10.20 0.27 13.03
C GLN A 58 -10.28 1.17 11.80
N LYS A 59 -9.37 0.96 10.84
CA LYS A 59 -9.46 1.57 9.51
C LYS A 59 -10.68 1.03 8.78
N GLU A 60 -11.34 1.86 7.99
CA GLU A 60 -12.48 1.44 7.17
C GLU A 60 -12.00 0.49 6.07
N GLU A 61 -10.89 0.83 5.41
CA GLU A 61 -10.38 0.09 4.25
C GLU A 61 -8.84 0.04 4.21
N VAL A 62 -8.30 -0.95 3.49
CA VAL A 62 -6.85 -1.08 3.22
C VAL A 62 -6.34 -0.09 2.17
N THR A 63 -7.24 0.66 1.54
CA THR A 63 -6.92 1.68 0.53
C THR A 63 -6.72 3.06 1.14
N GLU A 64 -6.81 3.20 2.46
CA GLU A 64 -6.53 4.46 3.15
C GLU A 64 -5.07 4.88 3.02
N GLN A 65 -4.85 6.17 2.75
CA GLN A 65 -3.53 6.77 2.60
C GLN A 65 -2.86 6.93 3.96
N VAL A 66 -1.55 6.63 4.00
CA VAL A 66 -0.71 6.92 5.16
C VAL A 66 -0.20 8.36 5.10
N PHE A 67 0.24 8.93 6.22
CA PHE A 67 0.56 10.37 6.32
C PHE A 67 1.56 10.90 5.28
N TRP A 68 2.44 10.05 4.75
CA TRP A 68 3.44 10.41 3.74
C TRP A 68 3.02 10.09 2.30
N ASP A 69 1.88 9.43 2.10
CA ASP A 69 1.33 9.13 0.77
C ASP A 69 0.48 10.32 0.30
N THR A 70 1.08 11.18 -0.53
CA THR A 70 0.46 12.40 -1.05
C THR A 70 -0.15 12.24 -2.45
N ASN A 71 -0.38 11.01 -2.89
CA ASN A 71 -0.92 10.74 -4.23
C ASN A 71 -2.44 10.98 -4.29
N PRO A 72 -3.07 11.03 -5.48
CA PRO A 72 -4.52 11.15 -5.58
C PRO A 72 -5.26 9.97 -4.93
N SER A 73 -6.46 10.23 -4.38
CA SER A 73 -7.31 9.22 -3.70
C SER A 73 -8.30 8.51 -4.63
N ASN A 74 -8.46 8.99 -5.87
CA ASN A 74 -9.42 8.49 -6.86
C ASN A 74 -8.89 7.29 -7.68
N GLY A 75 -8.05 6.44 -7.07
CA GLY A 75 -7.38 5.29 -7.69
C GLY A 75 -6.06 4.99 -7.00
N PHE A 76 -5.20 4.16 -7.61
CA PHE A 76 -3.77 4.15 -7.29
C PHE A 76 -3.01 5.20 -8.12
N ILE A 77 -1.68 5.28 -7.99
CA ILE A 77 -0.84 6.29 -8.66
C ILE A 77 -0.93 6.11 -10.19
N ASN A 78 -1.85 6.89 -10.79
CA ASN A 78 -2.39 6.84 -12.16
C ASN A 78 -3.54 5.87 -12.37
#